data_AF-A0A670K2E7-F1
#
_entry.id   AF-A0A670K2E7-F1
#
_cell.length_a   1.000
_cell.length_b   1.000
_cell.length_c   1.000
_cell.angle_alpha   90.00
_cell.angle_beta   90.00
_cell.angle_gamma   90.00
#
_symmetry.space_group_name_H-M   'P 1'
#
loop_
_entity.id
_entity.type
_entity.pdbx_description
1 polymer ?
#
loop_
_entity_poly.entity_id
_entity_poly.type
_entity_poly.pdbx_seq_one_letter_code
_entity_poly.pdbx_strand_id
1 'polypeptide(L)'
;LPFYNSEEERKHGREQKLRREKFLAELTQAVAQNFLLEGKHEDAIPAALHSLKFSISVHSSNAVELVPAYLILAEAGLGLGHLIQAEEYLSQAQWIILKNSHCSNAIQSDFHRNLGLLHAAKGNFEDSLYHLANDIYFSSCAFGTNHMAASGGYFHMANVFFRQNRMDIADSLYTEVMNKTGLFKSHLMS
;
A
#
# COMPACT_ATOMS: atom_id res chain seq x y z
N LEU A 1 -9.79 52.83 12.91
CA LEU A 1 -8.65 51.90 12.88
C LEU A 1 -9.15 50.56 12.37
N PRO A 2 -8.71 50.10 11.19
CA PRO A 2 -9.31 48.91 10.63
C PRO A 2 -8.70 47.63 11.26
N PHE A 3 -9.59 46.70 11.56
CA PHE A 3 -9.44 45.51 12.39
C PHE A 3 -8.78 44.32 11.64
N TYR A 4 -7.77 44.57 10.82
CA TYR A 4 -7.25 43.58 9.84
C TYR A 4 -6.36 42.48 10.45
N ASN A 5 -5.73 42.70 11.63
CA ASN A 5 -4.77 41.74 12.22
C ASN A 5 -5.40 40.38 12.56
N SER A 6 -6.67 40.36 13.00
CA SER A 6 -7.30 39.13 13.50
C SER A 6 -7.66 38.11 12.42
N GLU A 7 -7.90 38.56 11.18
CA GLU A 7 -8.28 37.67 10.09
C GLU A 7 -7.04 37.05 9.44
N GLU A 8 -5.97 37.83 9.28
CA GLU A 8 -4.66 37.36 8.83
C GLU A 8 -4.04 36.37 9.84
N GLU A 9 -4.10 36.67 11.14
CA GLU A 9 -3.66 35.74 12.20
C GLU A 9 -4.47 34.44 12.19
N ARG A 10 -5.81 34.51 12.03
CA ARG A 10 -6.68 33.32 11.90
C ARG A 10 -6.38 32.51 10.64
N LYS A 11 -6.06 33.17 9.52
CA LYS A 11 -5.66 32.49 8.27
C LYS A 11 -4.31 31.81 8.45
N HIS A 12 -3.32 32.52 8.99
CA HIS A 12 -1.99 32.01 9.26
C HIS A 12 -2.00 30.80 10.21
N GLY A 13 -2.78 30.87 11.30
CA GLY A 13 -2.93 29.75 12.24
C GLY A 13 -3.59 28.52 11.60
N ARG A 14 -4.57 28.71 10.72
CA ARG A 14 -5.19 27.62 9.94
C ARG A 14 -4.19 26.98 8.98
N GLU A 15 -3.39 27.78 8.28
CA GLU A 15 -2.37 27.28 7.35
C GLU A 15 -1.27 26.51 8.09
N GLN A 16 -0.79 27.01 9.24
CA GLN A 16 0.18 26.29 10.06
C GLN A 16 -0.38 24.95 10.56
N LYS A 17 -1.62 24.93 11.04
CA LYS A 17 -2.29 23.70 11.48
C LYS A 17 -2.38 22.69 10.33
N LEU A 18 -2.83 23.13 9.15
CA LEU A 18 -2.94 22.29 7.96
C LEU A 18 -1.59 21.69 7.56
N ARG A 19 -0.52 22.50 7.54
CA ARG A 19 0.84 22.03 7.25
C ARG A 19 1.31 20.98 8.26
N ARG A 20 1.04 21.19 9.54
CA ARG A 20 1.39 20.24 10.60
C ARG A 20 0.65 18.92 10.44
N GLU A 21 -0.64 18.96 10.14
CA GLU A 21 -1.45 17.75 9.94
C GLU A 21 -0.99 16.95 8.71
N LYS A 22 -0.67 17.62 7.59
CA LYS A 22 -0.07 16.96 6.41
C LYS A 22 1.24 16.28 6.74
N PHE A 23 2.15 17.00 7.42
CA PHE A 23 3.43 16.44 7.84
C PHE A 23 3.25 15.22 8.76
N LEU A 24 2.31 15.29 9.70
CA LEU A 24 2.03 14.15 10.60
C LEU A 24 1.43 12.96 9.85
N ALA A 25 0.56 13.21 8.86
CA ALA A 25 0.01 12.15 8.02
C ALA A 25 1.11 11.39 7.26
N GLU A 26 2.02 12.12 6.61
CA GLU A 26 3.16 11.57 5.87
C GLU A 26 4.14 10.83 6.79
N LEU A 27 4.51 11.43 7.92
CA LEU A 27 5.43 10.83 8.88
C LEU A 27 4.89 9.52 9.46
N THR A 28 3.63 9.51 9.89
CA THR A 28 3.02 8.31 10.47
C THR A 28 2.79 7.22 9.43
N GLN A 29 2.51 7.60 8.17
CA GLN A 29 2.47 6.65 7.06
C GLN A 29 3.83 5.97 6.87
N ALA A 30 4.92 6.75 6.82
CA ALA A 30 6.28 6.22 6.64
C ALA A 30 6.69 5.29 7.79
N VAL A 31 6.34 5.65 9.04
CA VAL A 31 6.56 4.79 10.21
C VAL A 31 5.80 3.47 10.07
N ALA A 32 4.53 3.51 9.66
CA ALA A 32 3.72 2.31 9.48
C ALA A 32 4.28 1.41 8.36
N GLN A 33 4.72 2.00 7.26
CA GLN A 33 5.38 1.28 6.17
C GLN A 33 6.67 0.60 6.64
N ASN A 34 7.50 1.29 7.44
CA ASN A 34 8.70 0.69 8.02
C ASN A 34 8.37 -0.51 8.92
N PHE A 35 7.32 -0.42 9.74
CA PHE A 35 6.88 -1.56 10.54
C PHE A 35 6.43 -2.75 9.69
N LEU A 36 5.72 -2.52 8.57
CA LEU A 36 5.37 -3.59 7.64
C LEU A 36 6.61 -4.26 7.02
N LEU A 37 7.60 -3.46 6.61
CA LEU A 37 8.87 -3.99 6.07
C LEU A 37 9.64 -4.83 7.10
N GLU A 38 9.51 -4.51 8.39
CA GLU A 38 10.09 -5.28 9.49
C GLU A 38 9.22 -6.48 9.92
N GLY A 39 8.05 -6.68 9.33
CA GLY A 39 7.08 -7.72 9.71
C GLY A 39 6.36 -7.45 11.04
N LYS A 40 6.48 -6.23 11.60
CA LYS A 40 5.85 -5.80 12.86
C LYS A 40 4.44 -5.31 12.62
N HIS A 41 3.55 -6.23 12.23
CA HIS A 41 2.19 -5.88 11.83
C HIS A 41 1.36 -5.24 12.96
N GLU A 42 1.54 -5.68 14.22
CA GLU A 42 0.84 -5.07 15.37
C GLU A 42 1.24 -3.60 15.57
N ASP A 43 2.54 -3.29 15.44
CA ASP A 43 3.07 -1.92 15.59
C ASP A 43 2.69 -1.00 14.42
N ALA A 44 2.47 -1.56 13.23
CA ALA A 44 2.05 -0.81 12.05
C ALA A 44 0.65 -0.20 12.20
N ILE A 45 -0.27 -0.88 12.89
CA ILE A 45 -1.68 -0.47 13.03
C ILE A 45 -1.83 0.93 13.65
N PRO A 46 -1.30 1.24 14.85
CA PRO A 46 -1.47 2.57 15.45
C PRO A 46 -0.86 3.68 14.61
N ALA A 47 0.27 3.44 13.95
CA ALA A 47 0.89 4.40 13.04
C ALA A 47 0.00 4.67 11.81
N ALA A 48 -0.55 3.61 11.19
CA ALA A 48 -1.44 3.75 10.05
C ALA A 48 -2.79 4.41 10.40
N LEU A 49 -3.36 4.11 11.58
CA LEU A 49 -4.57 4.78 12.08
C LEU A 49 -4.33 6.28 12.32
N HIS A 50 -3.15 6.66 12.84
CA HIS A 50 -2.79 8.07 12.95
C HIS A 50 -2.63 8.74 11.59
N SER A 51 -1.99 8.06 10.63
CA SER A 51 -1.88 8.55 9.25
C SER A 51 -3.26 8.82 8.66
N LEU A 52 -4.17 7.84 8.74
CA LEU A 52 -5.54 7.96 8.27
C LEU A 52 -6.27 9.13 8.95
N LYS A 53 -6.16 9.25 10.28
CA LYS A 53 -6.80 10.32 11.05
C LYS A 53 -6.35 11.70 10.58
N PHE A 54 -5.05 11.91 10.39
CA PHE A 54 -4.54 13.18 9.89
C PHE A 54 -4.94 13.39 8.44
N SER A 55 -4.83 12.39 7.56
CA SER A 55 -5.27 12.51 6.18
C SER A 55 -6.75 12.92 6.05
N ILE A 56 -7.64 12.39 6.90
CA ILE A 56 -9.06 12.81 6.94
C ILE A 56 -9.22 14.27 7.39
N SER A 57 -8.33 14.79 8.26
CA SER A 57 -8.45 16.18 8.73
C SER A 57 -7.98 17.20 7.69
N VAL A 58 -7.09 16.81 6.78
CA VAL A 58 -6.56 17.67 5.71
C VAL A 58 -7.23 17.49 4.35
N HIS A 59 -7.87 16.34 4.10
CA HIS A 59 -8.48 16.01 2.81
C HIS A 59 -9.98 15.72 2.92
N SER A 60 -10.68 15.67 1.78
CA SER A 60 -12.08 15.23 1.75
C SER A 60 -12.18 13.71 1.98
N SER A 61 -13.35 13.23 2.39
CA SER A 61 -13.57 11.81 2.72
C SER A 61 -13.39 10.83 1.54
N ASN A 62 -13.31 11.32 0.30
CA ASN A 62 -13.10 10.52 -0.92
C ASN A 62 -11.76 10.84 -1.60
N ALA A 63 -10.83 11.46 -0.88
CA ALA A 63 -9.54 11.85 -1.42
C ALA A 63 -8.59 10.65 -1.58
N VAL A 64 -7.84 10.60 -2.68
CA VAL A 64 -6.91 9.51 -2.99
C VAL A 64 -5.80 9.39 -1.94
N GLU A 65 -5.46 10.49 -1.27
CA GLU A 65 -4.47 10.57 -0.20
C GLU A 65 -4.82 9.74 1.04
N LEU A 66 -6.08 9.27 1.16
CA LEU A 66 -6.49 8.33 2.20
C LEU A 66 -6.13 6.87 1.88
N VAL A 67 -5.98 6.54 0.60
CA VAL A 67 -5.80 5.16 0.14
C VAL A 67 -4.56 4.49 0.76
N PRO A 68 -3.37 5.12 0.79
CA PRO A 68 -2.18 4.48 1.35
C PRO A 68 -2.36 4.01 2.80
N ALA A 69 -3.03 4.80 3.65
CA ALA A 69 -3.28 4.44 5.04
C ALA A 69 -4.23 3.23 5.16
N TYR A 70 -5.28 3.17 4.33
CA TYR A 70 -6.16 1.99 4.27
C TYR A 70 -5.43 0.73 3.80
N LEU A 71 -4.55 0.85 2.80
CA LEU A 71 -3.78 -0.29 2.30
C LEU A 71 -2.80 -0.83 3.34
N ILE A 72 -2.13 0.05 4.09
CA ILE A 72 -1.23 -0.35 5.19
C ILE A 72 -2.01 -1.07 6.30
N LEU A 73 -3.20 -0.57 6.66
CA LEU A 73 -4.07 -1.22 7.64
C LEU A 73 -4.54 -2.59 7.16
N ALA A 74 -4.88 -2.72 5.88
CA ALA A 74 -5.23 -4.00 5.29
C ALA A 74 -4.06 -4.98 5.33
N GLU A 75 -2.87 -4.54 4.93
CA GLU A 75 -1.66 -5.37 4.90
C GLU A 75 -1.27 -5.85 6.30
N ALA A 76 -1.33 -4.96 7.29
CA ALA A 76 -1.13 -5.31 8.70
C ALA A 76 -2.16 -6.34 9.18
N GLY A 77 -3.45 -6.12 8.86
CA GLY A 77 -4.52 -7.05 9.18
C GLY A 77 -4.32 -8.44 8.57
N LEU A 78 -3.89 -8.49 7.30
CA LEU A 78 -3.55 -9.74 6.62
C LEU A 78 -2.38 -10.46 7.29
N GLY A 79 -1.33 -9.74 7.66
CA GLY A 79 -0.18 -10.28 8.38
C GLY A 79 -0.53 -10.89 9.75
N LEU A 80 -1.59 -10.39 10.39
CA LEU A 80 -2.12 -10.92 11.65
C LEU A 80 -3.24 -11.98 11.46
N GLY A 81 -3.65 -12.25 10.23
CA GLY A 81 -4.79 -13.13 9.94
C GLY A 81 -6.16 -12.52 10.26
N HIS A 82 -6.25 -11.21 10.50
CA HIS A 82 -7.50 -10.48 10.73
C HIS A 82 -8.22 -10.19 9.39
N LEU A 83 -8.64 -11.25 8.69
CA LEU A 83 -9.12 -11.16 7.31
C LEU A 83 -10.36 -10.27 7.14
N ILE A 84 -11.27 -10.25 8.12
CA ILE A 84 -12.49 -9.42 8.08
C ILE A 84 -12.12 -7.94 8.10
N GLN A 85 -11.24 -7.52 9.02
CA GLN A 85 -10.79 -6.13 9.11
C GLN A 85 -10.00 -5.70 7.86
N ALA A 86 -9.15 -6.59 7.34
CA ALA A 86 -8.42 -6.31 6.11
C ALA A 86 -9.36 -6.07 4.92
N GLU A 87 -10.41 -6.89 4.78
CA GLU A 87 -11.43 -6.73 3.74
C GLU A 87 -12.23 -5.44 3.89
N GLU A 88 -12.57 -5.04 5.11
CA GLU A 88 -13.23 -3.75 5.39
C GLU A 88 -12.37 -2.58 4.91
N TYR A 89 -11.07 -2.56 5.24
CA TYR A 89 -10.16 -1.52 4.80
C TYR A 89 -9.94 -1.52 3.28
N LEU A 90 -9.86 -2.70 2.67
CA LEU A 90 -9.77 -2.81 1.21
C LEU A 90 -11.03 -2.31 0.51
N SER A 91 -12.21 -2.52 1.12
CA SER A 91 -13.47 -1.98 0.60
C SER A 91 -13.48 -0.44 0.64
N GLN A 92 -12.94 0.18 1.70
CA GLN A 92 -12.80 1.64 1.76
C GLN A 92 -11.82 2.16 0.70
N ALA A 93 -10.65 1.52 0.56
CA ALA A 93 -9.67 1.87 -0.48
C ALA A 93 -10.27 1.73 -1.89
N GLN A 94 -10.98 0.63 -2.16
CA GLN A 94 -11.63 0.37 -3.43
C GLN A 94 -12.66 1.45 -3.77
N TRP A 95 -13.50 1.84 -2.81
CA TRP A 95 -14.49 2.89 -3.02
C TRP A 95 -13.83 4.20 -3.47
N ILE A 96 -12.74 4.59 -2.84
CA ILE A 96 -12.00 5.80 -3.20
C ILE A 96 -11.37 5.67 -4.57
N ILE A 97 -10.72 4.54 -4.88
CA ILE A 97 -10.11 4.29 -6.20
C ILE A 97 -11.17 4.35 -7.31
N LEU A 98 -12.35 3.75 -7.11
CA LEU A 98 -13.44 3.78 -8.09
C LEU A 98 -13.98 5.19 -8.34
N LYS A 99 -13.95 6.06 -7.33
CA LYS A 99 -14.36 7.47 -7.47
C LYS A 99 -13.30 8.35 -8.11
N ASN A 100 -12.06 7.89 -8.20
CA ASN A 100 -10.93 8.66 -8.68
C ASN A 100 -10.20 7.90 -9.81
N SER A 101 -10.65 8.07 -11.05
CA SER A 101 -10.14 7.37 -12.25
C SER A 101 -8.67 7.61 -12.59
N HIS A 102 -7.96 8.44 -11.84
CA HIS A 102 -6.56 8.84 -12.07
C HIS A 102 -5.63 8.47 -10.90
N CYS A 103 -5.98 7.45 -10.11
CA CYS A 103 -5.05 6.89 -9.12
C CYS A 103 -3.74 6.48 -9.79
N SER A 104 -2.62 6.73 -9.10
CA SER A 104 -1.31 6.37 -9.61
C SER A 104 -1.18 4.85 -9.77
N ASN A 105 -0.34 4.44 -10.72
CA ASN A 105 -0.02 3.02 -10.91
C ASN A 105 0.55 2.38 -9.63
N ALA A 106 1.29 3.14 -8.81
CA ALA A 106 1.80 2.64 -7.53
C ALA A 106 0.65 2.28 -6.56
N ILE A 107 -0.35 3.15 -6.43
CA ILE A 107 -1.53 2.89 -5.57
C ILE A 107 -2.34 1.70 -6.11
N GLN A 108 -2.53 1.61 -7.43
CA GLN A 108 -3.22 0.49 -8.05
C GLN A 108 -2.49 -0.85 -7.79
N SER A 109 -1.16 -0.85 -7.88
CA SER A 109 -0.31 -2.00 -7.58
C SER A 109 -0.49 -2.44 -6.12
N ASP A 110 -0.31 -1.55 -5.15
CA ASP A 110 -0.44 -1.88 -3.73
C ASP A 110 -1.85 -2.38 -3.38
N PHE A 111 -2.89 -1.79 -4.00
CA PHE A 111 -4.28 -2.23 -3.82
C PHE A 111 -4.50 -3.66 -4.34
N HIS A 112 -4.04 -3.93 -5.57
CA HIS A 112 -4.14 -5.26 -6.16
C HIS A 112 -3.29 -6.31 -5.44
N ARG A 113 -2.11 -5.93 -4.93
CA ARG A 113 -1.30 -6.81 -4.08
C ARG A 113 -2.09 -7.26 -2.85
N ASN A 114 -2.69 -6.32 -2.13
CA ASN A 114 -3.47 -6.62 -0.93
C ASN A 114 -4.73 -7.46 -1.22
N LEU A 115 -5.46 -7.19 -2.31
CA LEU A 115 -6.55 -8.07 -2.75
C LEU A 115 -6.05 -9.49 -3.07
N GLY A 116 -4.93 -9.59 -3.80
CA GLY A 116 -4.31 -10.87 -4.10
C GLY A 116 -3.99 -11.70 -2.85
N LEU A 117 -3.42 -11.03 -1.84
CA LEU A 117 -3.11 -11.63 -0.54
C LEU A 117 -4.37 -12.03 0.24
N LEU A 118 -5.40 -11.19 0.28
CA LEU A 118 -6.68 -11.50 0.92
C LEU A 118 -7.33 -12.74 0.31
N HIS A 119 -7.42 -12.80 -1.02
CA HIS A 119 -8.00 -13.94 -1.74
C HIS A 119 -7.17 -15.21 -1.52
N ALA A 120 -5.83 -15.11 -1.53
CA ALA A 120 -4.98 -16.25 -1.17
C ALA A 120 -5.26 -16.73 0.25
N ALA A 121 -5.35 -15.83 1.23
CA ALA A 121 -5.62 -16.18 2.63
C ALA A 121 -6.98 -16.89 2.79
N LYS A 122 -7.99 -16.49 2.01
CA LYS A 122 -9.31 -17.14 1.95
C LYS A 122 -9.32 -18.47 1.18
N GLY A 123 -8.26 -18.80 0.45
CA GLY A 123 -8.17 -19.99 -0.41
C GLY A 123 -8.74 -19.80 -1.82
N ASN A 124 -9.11 -18.56 -2.18
CA ASN A 124 -9.65 -18.20 -3.49
C ASN A 124 -8.49 -17.95 -4.47
N PHE A 125 -7.81 -19.02 -4.88
CA PHE A 125 -6.54 -18.90 -5.60
C PHE A 125 -6.66 -18.28 -7.00
N GLU A 126 -7.78 -18.47 -7.70
CA GLU A 126 -8.00 -17.87 -9.03
C GLU A 126 -8.06 -16.34 -8.96
N ASP A 127 -8.92 -15.80 -8.08
CA ASP A 127 -9.02 -14.36 -7.83
C ASP A 127 -7.68 -13.79 -7.32
N SER A 128 -6.97 -14.55 -6.50
CA SER A 128 -5.65 -14.17 -5.99
C SER A 128 -4.67 -13.95 -7.14
N LEU A 129 -4.55 -14.92 -8.05
CA LEU A 129 -3.67 -14.83 -9.22
C LEU A 129 -4.08 -13.69 -10.16
N TYR A 130 -5.37 -13.47 -10.36
CA TYR A 130 -5.87 -12.33 -11.13
C TYR A 130 -5.38 -11.00 -10.54
N HIS A 131 -5.53 -10.80 -9.24
CA HIS A 131 -5.11 -9.56 -8.61
C HIS A 131 -3.59 -9.41 -8.54
N LEU A 132 -2.84 -10.48 -8.30
CA LEU A 132 -1.38 -10.44 -8.32
C LEU A 132 -0.82 -10.17 -9.73
N ALA A 133 -1.48 -10.64 -10.79
CA ALA A 133 -1.11 -10.26 -12.15
C ALA A 133 -1.31 -8.75 -12.42
N ASN A 134 -2.39 -8.16 -11.88
CA ASN A 134 -2.61 -6.72 -11.96
C ASN A 134 -1.58 -5.94 -11.13
N ASP A 135 -1.18 -6.44 -9.95
CA ASP A 135 -0.09 -5.86 -9.16
C ASP A 135 1.21 -5.77 -9.97
N ILE A 136 1.61 -6.87 -10.61
CA ILE A 136 2.81 -6.90 -11.47
C ILE A 136 2.69 -5.91 -12.64
N TYR A 137 1.51 -5.84 -13.28
CA TYR A 137 1.27 -4.90 -14.37
C TYR A 137 1.43 -3.45 -13.90
N PHE A 138 0.73 -3.06 -12.83
CA PHE A 138 0.75 -1.68 -12.34
C PHE A 138 2.11 -1.28 -11.74
N SER A 139 2.77 -2.18 -11.00
CA SER A 139 4.14 -1.92 -10.50
C SER A 139 5.13 -1.74 -11.65
N SER A 140 5.01 -2.53 -12.71
CA SER A 140 5.82 -2.37 -13.92
C SER A 140 5.56 -1.03 -14.61
N CYS A 141 4.30 -0.59 -14.68
CA CYS A 141 3.95 0.73 -15.22
C CYS A 141 4.41 1.90 -14.33
N ALA A 142 4.52 1.69 -13.01
CA ALA A 142 4.96 2.71 -12.07
C ALA A 142 6.49 2.87 -12.01
N PHE A 143 7.22 1.76 -12.03
CA PHE A 143 8.65 1.73 -11.68
C PHE A 143 9.54 1.07 -12.74
N GLY A 144 8.95 0.50 -13.80
CA GLY A 144 9.65 -0.32 -14.79
C GLY A 144 9.69 -1.81 -14.42
N THR A 145 9.86 -2.66 -15.42
CA THR A 145 9.75 -4.13 -15.33
C THR A 145 10.89 -4.80 -14.55
N ASN A 146 11.99 -4.08 -14.32
CA ASN A 146 13.17 -4.56 -13.58
C ASN A 146 13.19 -4.06 -12.13
N HIS A 147 12.18 -3.32 -11.69
CA HIS A 147 12.14 -2.77 -10.34
C HIS A 147 11.80 -3.85 -9.30
N MET A 148 12.37 -3.74 -8.11
CA MET A 148 12.13 -4.66 -6.99
C MET A 148 10.65 -4.75 -6.61
N ALA A 149 9.89 -3.66 -6.77
CA ALA A 149 8.45 -3.63 -6.53
C ALA A 149 7.68 -4.68 -7.36
N ALA A 150 8.05 -4.88 -8.64
CA ALA A 150 7.43 -5.91 -9.47
C ALA A 150 7.78 -7.33 -9.00
N SER A 151 8.91 -7.50 -8.30
CA SER A 151 9.34 -8.80 -7.76
C SER A 151 8.45 -9.27 -6.59
N GLY A 152 7.81 -8.34 -5.86
CA GLY A 152 6.86 -8.68 -4.80
C GLY A 152 5.64 -9.45 -5.32
N GLY A 153 5.05 -8.99 -6.43
CA GLY A 153 3.92 -9.67 -7.06
C GLY A 153 4.26 -11.10 -7.52
N TYR A 154 5.43 -11.29 -8.16
CA TYR A 154 5.91 -12.62 -8.56
C TYR A 154 6.13 -13.55 -7.36
N PHE A 155 6.69 -13.04 -6.26
CA PHE A 155 6.87 -13.81 -5.03
C PHE A 155 5.53 -14.29 -4.45
N HIS A 156 4.51 -13.42 -4.43
CA HIS A 156 3.19 -13.82 -3.96
C HIS A 156 2.51 -14.83 -4.89
N MET A 157 2.66 -14.69 -6.22
CA MET A 157 2.15 -15.69 -7.16
C MET A 157 2.81 -17.06 -6.96
N ALA A 158 4.12 -17.09 -6.73
CA ALA A 158 4.84 -18.31 -6.42
C ALA A 158 4.29 -19.00 -5.16
N ASN A 159 4.00 -18.24 -4.11
CA ASN A 159 3.36 -18.74 -2.89
C ASN A 159 1.97 -19.33 -3.16
N VAL A 160 1.17 -18.72 -4.04
CA VAL A 160 -0.14 -19.25 -4.42
C VAL A 160 0.00 -20.59 -5.16
N PHE A 161 0.89 -20.69 -6.16
CA PHE A 161 1.14 -21.94 -6.87
C PHE A 161 1.74 -23.03 -5.98
N PHE A 162 2.60 -22.66 -5.03
CA PHE A 162 3.10 -23.57 -4.00
C PHE A 162 1.94 -24.17 -3.18
N ARG A 163 0.99 -23.35 -2.73
CA ARG A 163 -0.20 -23.82 -2.00
C ARG A 163 -1.15 -24.67 -2.84
N GLN A 164 -1.11 -24.54 -4.16
CA GLN A 164 -1.80 -25.41 -5.11
C GLN A 164 -1.02 -26.69 -5.48
N ASN A 165 0.16 -26.92 -4.88
CA ASN A 165 1.07 -28.02 -5.20
C ASN A 165 1.57 -28.00 -6.66
N ARG A 166 1.61 -26.82 -7.29
CA ARG A 166 2.13 -26.55 -8.64
C ARG A 166 3.59 -26.11 -8.56
N MET A 167 4.44 -27.03 -8.09
CA MET A 167 5.84 -26.77 -7.75
C MET A 167 6.68 -26.32 -8.96
N ASP A 168 6.37 -26.85 -10.15
CA ASP A 168 7.00 -26.47 -11.43
C ASP A 168 6.89 -24.97 -11.71
N ILE A 169 5.70 -24.40 -11.48
CA ILE A 169 5.46 -22.97 -11.69
C ILE A 169 6.05 -22.16 -10.54
N ALA A 170 5.86 -22.62 -9.30
CA ALA A 170 6.36 -21.92 -8.12
C ALA A 170 7.89 -21.72 -8.17
N ASP A 171 8.65 -22.78 -8.50
CA ASP A 171 10.11 -22.74 -8.57
C ASP A 171 10.61 -21.81 -9.69
N SER A 172 9.92 -21.81 -10.84
CA SER A 172 10.22 -20.90 -11.95
C SER A 172 10.03 -19.43 -11.52
N LEU A 173 8.93 -19.12 -10.84
CA LEU A 173 8.63 -17.77 -10.36
C LEU A 173 9.60 -17.33 -9.26
N TYR A 174 9.95 -18.22 -8.31
CA TYR A 174 10.97 -17.91 -7.30
C TYR A 174 12.34 -17.64 -7.93
N THR A 175 12.72 -18.41 -8.95
CA THR A 175 13.97 -18.18 -9.69
C THR A 175 13.98 -16.81 -10.35
N GLU A 176 12.88 -16.38 -10.96
CA GLU A 176 12.75 -15.04 -11.55
C GLU A 176 12.90 -13.93 -10.50
N VAL A 177 12.29 -14.09 -9.32
CA VAL A 177 12.45 -13.16 -8.19
C VAL A 177 13.92 -13.07 -7.75
N MET A 178 14.60 -14.21 -7.64
CA MET A 178 16.02 -14.26 -7.26
C MET A 178 16.92 -13.60 -8.32
N ASN A 179 16.63 -13.80 -9.60
CA ASN A 179 17.38 -13.16 -10.68
C ASN A 179 17.22 -11.63 -10.62
N LYS A 180 15.98 -11.13 -10.50
CA LYS A 180 15.70 -9.69 -10.41
C LYS A 180 16.35 -9.03 -9.18
N THR A 181 16.29 -9.69 -8.01
CA THR A 181 16.88 -9.17 -6.76
C THR A 181 18.42 -9.30 -6.73
N GLY A 182 18.97 -10.37 -7.32
CA GLY A 182 20.42 -10.59 -7.45
C GLY A 182 21.09 -9.61 -8.42
N LEU A 183 20.46 -9.30 -9.56
CA LEU A 183 20.93 -8.28 -10.52
C LEU A 183 21.01 -6.87 -9.90
N PHE A 184 20.17 -6.56 -8.92
CA PHE A 184 20.20 -5.28 -8.23
C PHE A 184 21.41 -5.17 -7.28
N LYS A 185 21.78 -6.25 -6.59
CA LYS A 185 22.98 -6.28 -5.72
C LYS A 185 24.28 -6.07 -6.50
N SER A 186 24.39 -6.61 -7.72
CA SER A 186 25.59 -6.42 -8.54
C SER A 186 25.72 -4.99 -9.08
N HIS A 187 24.62 -4.30 -9.35
CA HIS A 187 24.61 -2.92 -9.85
C HIS A 187 24.88 -1.86 -8.77
N LEU A 188 24.64 -2.17 -7.49
CA LEU A 188 24.97 -1.31 -6.34
C LEU A 188 26.42 -1.45 -5.85
N MET A 189 27.13 -2.50 -6.29
CA MET A 189 28.53 -2.78 -5.92
C MET A 189 29.53 -2.49 -7.05
N SER A 190 29.09 -1.87 -8.14
CA SER A 190 29.90 -1.40 -9.27
C SER A 190 29.91 0.12 -9.35
#